data_AF-A0A0F9IH41-F1
#
_entry.id   AF-A0A0F9IH41-F1
#
_cell.length_a   1.000
_cell.length_b   1.000
_cell.length_c   1.000
_cell.angle_alpha   90.00
_cell.angle_beta   90.00
_cell.angle_gamma   90.00
#
_symmetry.space_group_name_H-M   'P 1'
#
loop_
_entity.id
_entity.type
_entity.pdbx_description
1 polymer ?
#
loop_
_entity_poly.entity_id
_entity_poly.type
_entity_poly.pdbx_seq_one_letter_code
_entity_poly.pdbx_strand_id
1 'polypeptide(L)'
;MALLDPSFRAINEAIGGDAVFRGRPAEYNDIDTLKTVILMTDGVNVTTRRIDPQAYSNRDHYRHWSDYPFYWWLGRNVRSSEHYRWYRTKYTAGQADNLLDNICDAAKAKGIVIWSIGFEVTDHGAAVMKNCASSDSHFFRVEGVEIVDAFEAIARQINQLRLTQ
;
A
#
# COMPACT_ATOMS: atom_id res chain seq x y z
N MET A 1 1.76 11.66 -6.91
CA MET A 1 1.60 10.21 -6.65
C MET A 1 3.00 9.59 -6.59
N ALA A 2 3.12 8.33 -6.21
CA ALA A 2 4.36 7.64 -5.79
C ALA A 2 5.37 7.40 -6.95
N LEU A 3 6.21 6.37 -6.83
CA LEU A 3 7.22 5.90 -7.81
C LEU A 3 6.72 5.62 -9.23
N LEU A 4 5.41 5.74 -9.51
CA LEU A 4 4.82 5.60 -10.85
C LEU A 4 4.50 6.94 -11.52
N ASP A 5 4.61 8.04 -10.77
CA ASP A 5 4.29 9.39 -11.21
C ASP A 5 5.46 10.02 -11.98
N PRO A 6 5.24 10.65 -13.14
CA PRO A 6 6.29 11.33 -13.90
C PRO A 6 7.04 12.38 -13.09
N SER A 7 6.41 13.02 -12.10
CA SER A 7 7.07 13.96 -11.20
C SER A 7 8.21 13.34 -10.38
N PHE A 8 8.26 12.00 -10.27
CA PHE A 8 9.31 11.28 -9.59
C PHE A 8 10.59 11.12 -10.41
N ARG A 9 10.61 11.50 -11.70
CA ARG A 9 11.80 11.41 -12.57
C ARG A 9 13.01 12.12 -11.98
N ALA A 10 12.82 13.32 -11.43
CA ALA A 10 13.90 14.10 -10.83
C ALA A 10 14.60 13.33 -9.69
N ILE A 11 13.84 12.55 -8.93
CA ILE A 11 14.37 11.72 -7.85
C ILE A 11 15.11 10.50 -8.44
N ASN A 12 14.54 9.83 -9.45
CA ASN A 12 15.19 8.70 -10.11
C ASN A 12 16.52 9.11 -10.78
N GLU A 13 16.60 10.32 -11.35
CA GLU A 13 17.82 10.86 -11.93
C GLU A 13 18.86 11.21 -10.85
N ALA A 14 18.42 11.74 -9.71
CA ALA A 14 19.31 12.10 -8.60
C ALA A 14 19.92 10.88 -7.88
N ILE A 15 19.24 9.73 -7.87
CA ILE A 15 19.72 8.50 -7.20
C ILE A 15 20.85 7.81 -8.00
N GLY A 16 21.08 8.19 -9.27
CA GLY A 16 22.19 7.68 -10.07
C GLY A 16 22.01 6.21 -10.48
N GLY A 17 21.08 5.96 -11.41
CA GLY A 17 20.82 4.65 -11.99
C GLY A 17 21.43 4.46 -13.39
N ASP A 18 21.29 3.23 -13.92
CA ASP A 18 21.63 2.90 -15.30
C ASP A 18 20.88 3.82 -16.28
N ALA A 19 21.55 4.22 -17.37
CA ALA A 19 20.98 5.05 -18.43
C ALA A 19 19.68 4.49 -19.01
N VAL A 20 19.48 3.16 -18.96
CA VAL A 20 18.25 2.50 -19.43
C VAL A 20 16.99 2.88 -18.64
N PHE A 21 17.15 3.43 -17.43
CA PHE A 21 16.04 3.88 -16.57
C PHE A 21 15.78 5.39 -16.66
N ARG A 22 16.52 6.13 -17.50
CA ARG A 22 16.27 7.56 -17.71
C ARG A 22 14.87 7.78 -18.28
N GLY A 23 14.24 8.90 -17.88
CA GLY A 23 12.86 9.21 -18.26
C GLY A 23 11.80 8.34 -17.57
N ARG A 24 12.19 7.44 -16.64
CA ARG A 24 11.23 6.69 -15.83
C ARG A 24 10.92 7.44 -14.53
N PRO A 25 9.65 7.52 -14.12
CA PRO A 25 8.49 6.86 -14.73
C PRO A 25 8.03 7.54 -16.03
N ALA A 26 7.58 6.76 -17.02
CA ALA A 26 7.00 7.29 -18.26
C ALA A 26 5.74 8.14 -17.99
N GLU A 27 5.27 8.92 -18.97
CA GLU A 27 4.01 9.65 -18.83
C GLU A 27 2.82 8.69 -18.63
N TYR A 28 1.72 9.18 -18.05
CA TYR A 28 0.52 8.35 -17.87
C TYR A 28 -0.21 8.05 -19.18
N ASN A 29 0.01 8.86 -20.22
CA ASN A 29 -0.58 8.69 -21.55
C ASN A 29 0.39 8.07 -22.56
N ASP A 30 1.54 7.58 -22.11
CA ASP A 30 2.47 6.85 -22.95
C ASP A 30 1.85 5.49 -23.31
N ILE A 31 1.54 5.32 -24.59
CA ILE A 31 0.90 4.10 -25.10
C ILE A 31 1.86 2.91 -25.13
N ASP A 32 3.17 3.15 -25.16
CA ASP A 32 4.19 2.11 -25.21
C ASP A 32 4.54 1.59 -23.80
N THR A 33 4.03 2.26 -22.75
CA THR A 33 4.32 1.92 -21.36
C THR A 33 3.06 1.53 -20.59
N LEU A 34 2.92 0.24 -20.31
CA LEU A 34 1.95 -0.26 -19.34
C LEU A 34 2.41 0.02 -17.91
N LYS A 35 1.64 0.81 -17.16
CA LYS A 35 1.84 1.03 -15.72
C LYS A 35 0.98 0.05 -14.92
N THR A 36 1.59 -0.64 -13.96
CA THR A 36 0.89 -1.63 -13.14
C THR A 36 1.27 -1.55 -11.67
N VAL A 37 0.31 -1.89 -10.80
CA VAL A 37 0.47 -2.07 -9.35
C VAL A 37 0.05 -3.47 -9.00
N ILE A 38 0.87 -4.17 -8.23
CA ILE A 38 0.46 -5.40 -7.53
C ILE A 38 0.26 -5.01 -6.06
N LEU A 39 -0.98 -5.05 -5.60
CA LEU A 39 -1.37 -4.76 -4.23
C LEU A 39 -1.69 -6.08 -3.52
N MET A 40 -1.14 -6.28 -2.32
CA MET A 40 -1.39 -7.48 -1.53
C MET A 40 -1.72 -7.11 -0.08
N THR A 41 -2.60 -7.91 0.53
CA THR A 41 -2.90 -7.84 1.97
C THR A 41 -3.13 -9.25 2.51
N ASP A 42 -2.77 -9.45 3.78
CA ASP A 42 -3.06 -10.65 4.57
C ASP A 42 -4.23 -10.43 5.57
N GLY A 43 -4.91 -9.29 5.46
CA GLY A 43 -5.93 -8.92 6.43
C GLY A 43 -6.84 -7.79 5.96
N VAL A 44 -7.36 -7.06 6.94
CA VAL A 44 -8.30 -5.96 6.76
C VAL A 44 -7.70 -4.65 7.22
N ASN A 45 -8.22 -3.53 6.70
CA ASN A 45 -7.90 -2.25 7.27
C ASN A 45 -8.40 -2.17 8.72
N VAL A 46 -7.50 -1.78 9.62
CA VAL A 46 -7.79 -1.66 11.05
C VAL A 46 -7.79 -0.21 11.50
N THR A 47 -8.39 0.04 12.66
CA THR A 47 -8.31 1.36 13.29
C THR A 47 -6.85 1.71 13.59
N THR A 48 -6.35 2.78 12.99
CA THR A 48 -4.98 3.23 13.18
C THR A 48 -4.92 4.28 14.28
N ARG A 49 -3.98 4.08 15.20
CA ARG A 49 -3.68 5.02 16.28
C ARG A 49 -2.36 5.75 15.98
N ARG A 50 -2.25 6.97 16.48
CA ARG A 50 -1.02 7.76 16.47
C ARG A 50 -0.73 8.17 17.89
N ILE A 51 0.54 8.10 18.28
CA ILE A 51 1.00 8.61 19.56
C ILE A 51 0.59 10.09 19.65
N ASP A 52 0.09 10.50 20.80
CA ASP A 52 -0.33 11.87 21.01
C ASP A 52 0.85 12.80 20.73
N PRO A 53 0.66 13.93 20.00
CA PRO A 53 1.74 14.86 19.70
C PRO A 53 2.48 15.35 20.94
N GLN A 54 1.82 15.48 22.10
CA GLN A 54 2.48 15.85 23.36
C GLN A 54 3.57 14.85 23.76
N ALA A 55 3.43 13.58 23.38
CA ALA A 55 4.38 12.50 23.61
C ALA A 55 5.18 12.12 22.34
N TYR A 56 5.04 12.82 21.20
CA TYR A 56 5.70 12.50 19.92
C TYR A 56 6.04 13.76 19.09
N SER A 57 6.75 14.72 19.68
CA SER A 57 6.99 16.05 19.08
C SER A 57 8.45 16.42 18.85
N ASN A 58 9.41 15.68 19.43
CA ASN A 58 10.81 16.05 19.41
C ASN A 58 11.72 14.81 19.31
N ARG A 59 13.02 15.07 19.10
CA ARG A 59 14.03 14.02 18.85
C ARG A 59 14.14 13.01 20.00
N ASP A 60 13.98 13.45 21.24
CA ASP A 60 14.12 12.56 22.39
C ASP A 60 12.88 11.66 22.54
N HIS A 61 11.69 12.17 22.21
CA HIS A 61 10.50 11.33 22.09
C HIS A 61 10.66 10.29 20.99
N TYR A 62 11.15 10.67 19.82
CA TYR A 62 11.37 9.72 18.71
C TYR A 62 12.35 8.61 19.09
N ARG A 63 13.44 8.96 19.78
CA ARG A 63 14.39 7.96 20.32
C ARG A 63 13.73 7.05 21.33
N HIS A 64 12.98 7.60 22.28
CA HIS A 64 12.26 6.81 23.26
C HIS A 64 11.37 5.74 22.60
N TRP A 65 10.56 6.10 21.61
CA TRP A 65 9.68 5.13 20.93
C TRP A 65 10.40 4.23 19.92
N SER A 66 11.63 4.56 19.55
CA SER A 66 12.52 3.65 18.81
C SER A 66 13.05 2.53 19.70
N ASP A 67 13.36 2.85 20.97
CA ASP A 67 13.92 1.89 21.93
C ASP A 67 12.81 1.09 22.65
N TYR A 68 11.63 1.70 22.84
CA TYR A 68 10.53 1.12 23.60
C TYR A 68 9.26 0.98 22.74
N PRO A 69 8.86 -0.26 22.36
CA PRO A 69 7.61 -0.48 21.64
C PRO A 69 6.41 0.10 22.39
N PHE A 70 5.68 1.01 21.75
CA PHE A 70 4.67 1.87 22.37
C PHE A 70 3.65 1.13 23.25
N TYR A 71 3.02 0.08 22.73
CA TYR A 71 2.01 -0.68 23.48
C TYR A 71 2.59 -1.47 24.65
N TRP A 72 3.81 -1.98 24.50
CA TRP A 72 4.50 -2.66 25.61
C TRP A 72 4.82 -1.67 26.73
N TRP A 73 5.35 -0.50 26.39
CA TRP A 73 5.65 0.55 27.36
C TRP A 73 4.39 1.05 28.07
N LEU A 74 3.29 1.27 27.33
CA LEU A 74 2.00 1.64 27.90
C LEU A 74 1.52 0.62 28.92
N GLY A 75 1.57 -0.67 28.58
CA GLY A 75 1.11 -1.75 29.47
C GLY A 75 1.92 -1.85 30.76
N ARG A 76 3.19 -1.43 30.76
CA ARG A 76 4.10 -1.53 31.91
C ARG A 76 4.18 -0.26 32.75
N ASN A 77 4.00 0.91 32.15
CA ASN A 77 4.27 2.20 32.80
C ASN A 77 3.03 3.07 32.99
N VAL A 78 1.92 2.76 32.31
CA VAL A 78 0.70 3.58 32.36
C VAL A 78 -0.49 2.71 32.75
N ARG A 79 -1.32 3.21 33.68
CA ARG A 79 -2.57 2.54 34.04
C ARG A 79 -3.45 2.39 32.80
N SER A 80 -4.03 1.22 32.59
CA SER A 80 -4.85 0.93 31.39
C SER A 80 -5.98 1.95 31.18
N SER A 81 -6.61 2.41 32.26
CA SER A 81 -7.65 3.46 32.22
C SER A 81 -7.17 4.80 31.66
N GLU A 82 -5.86 5.05 31.61
CA GLU A 82 -5.27 6.30 31.13
C GLU A 82 -4.62 6.17 29.75
N HIS A 83 -4.61 4.98 29.14
CA HIS A 83 -3.99 4.74 27.82
C HIS A 83 -4.55 5.66 26.74
N TYR A 84 -5.84 6.01 26.83
CA TYR A 84 -6.51 6.90 25.88
C TYR A 84 -5.89 8.31 25.80
N ARG A 85 -5.14 8.73 26.81
CA ARG A 85 -4.46 10.04 26.85
C ARG A 85 -3.15 10.05 26.05
N TRP A 86 -2.65 8.89 25.65
CA TRP A 86 -1.33 8.72 25.02
C TRP A 86 -1.39 8.48 23.51
N TYR A 87 -2.57 8.25 22.97
CA TYR A 87 -2.77 8.12 21.53
C TYR A 87 -4.11 8.71 21.11
N ARG A 88 -4.20 9.03 19.83
CA ARG A 88 -5.46 9.38 19.16
C ARG A 88 -5.73 8.45 17.99
N THR A 89 -7.00 8.18 17.73
CA THR A 89 -7.41 7.52 16.49
C THR A 89 -7.15 8.47 15.33
N LYS A 90 -6.39 8.02 14.33
CA LYS A 90 -6.10 8.80 13.13
C LYS A 90 -7.07 8.45 12.00
N TYR A 91 -7.33 7.15 11.82
CA TYR A 91 -8.36 6.63 10.91
C TYR A 91 -9.04 5.43 11.55
N THR A 92 -10.36 5.34 11.42
CA THR A 92 -11.11 4.11 11.68
C THR A 92 -10.90 3.10 10.54
N ALA A 93 -11.29 1.85 10.75
CA ALA A 93 -11.25 0.81 9.70
C ALA A 93 -11.99 1.26 8.43
N GLY A 94 -13.25 1.72 8.54
CA GLY A 94 -14.01 2.20 7.39
C GLY A 94 -13.44 3.46 6.73
N GLN A 95 -12.80 4.36 7.48
CA GLN A 95 -12.07 5.48 6.88
C GLN A 95 -10.86 5.00 6.09
N ALA A 96 -10.16 3.98 6.57
CA ALA A 96 -9.04 3.37 5.87
C ALA A 96 -9.50 2.61 4.61
N ASP A 97 -10.65 1.92 4.65
CA ASP A 97 -11.27 1.32 3.46
C ASP A 97 -11.57 2.40 2.41
N ASN A 98 -12.20 3.51 2.79
CA ASN A 98 -12.47 4.61 1.87
C ASN A 98 -11.19 5.24 1.31
N LEU A 99 -10.13 5.36 2.11
CA LEU A 99 -8.84 5.88 1.64
C LEU A 99 -8.19 4.94 0.62
N LEU A 100 -8.27 3.63 0.86
CA LEU A 100 -7.78 2.62 -0.08
C LEU A 100 -8.58 2.68 -1.39
N ASP A 101 -9.90 2.74 -1.31
CA ASP A 101 -10.77 2.86 -2.49
C ASP A 101 -10.43 4.12 -3.32
N ASN A 102 -10.33 5.28 -2.67
CA ASN A 102 -9.98 6.54 -3.33
C ASN A 102 -8.63 6.50 -4.04
N ILE A 103 -7.61 5.86 -3.46
CA ILE A 103 -6.29 5.78 -4.10
C ILE A 103 -6.28 4.79 -5.27
N CYS A 104 -7.04 3.69 -5.17
CA CYS A 104 -7.21 2.74 -6.26
C CYS A 104 -7.97 3.40 -7.43
N ASP A 105 -9.03 4.15 -7.15
CA ASP A 105 -9.78 4.90 -8.17
C ASP A 105 -8.92 5.97 -8.85
N ALA A 106 -8.13 6.73 -8.08
CA ALA A 106 -7.20 7.70 -8.64
C ALA A 106 -6.16 7.05 -9.56
N ALA A 107 -5.66 5.85 -9.20
CA ALA A 107 -4.73 5.10 -10.02
C ALA A 107 -5.39 4.54 -11.29
N LYS A 108 -6.58 3.93 -11.19
CA LYS A 108 -7.37 3.45 -12.34
C LYS A 108 -7.71 4.59 -13.32
N ALA A 109 -8.06 5.77 -12.81
CA ALA A 109 -8.32 6.96 -13.61
C ALA A 109 -7.09 7.48 -14.39
N LYS A 110 -5.88 7.04 -14.00
CA LYS A 110 -4.61 7.31 -14.71
C LYS A 110 -4.19 6.17 -15.63
N GLY A 111 -5.06 5.18 -15.87
CA GLY A 111 -4.77 4.03 -16.71
C GLY A 111 -3.82 3.01 -16.08
N ILE A 112 -3.59 3.08 -14.76
CA ILE A 112 -2.75 2.11 -14.06
C ILE A 112 -3.56 0.83 -13.84
N VAL A 113 -3.02 -0.31 -14.26
CA VAL A 113 -3.63 -1.63 -14.02
C VAL A 113 -3.28 -2.12 -12.62
N ILE A 114 -4.29 -2.32 -11.78
CA ILE A 114 -4.15 -2.79 -10.41
C ILE A 114 -4.53 -4.26 -10.34
N TRP A 115 -3.54 -5.09 -10.03
CA TRP A 115 -3.71 -6.48 -9.59
C TRP A 115 -3.81 -6.49 -8.07
N SER A 116 -4.84 -7.10 -7.52
CA SER A 116 -5.01 -7.20 -6.07
C SER A 116 -5.03 -8.65 -5.60
N ILE A 117 -4.30 -8.93 -4.52
CA ILE A 117 -4.18 -10.26 -3.93
C ILE A 117 -4.61 -10.18 -2.47
N GLY A 118 -5.67 -10.91 -2.10
CA GLY A 118 -6.08 -11.12 -0.72
C GLY A 118 -5.61 -12.49 -0.25
N PHE A 119 -4.59 -12.52 0.61
CA PHE A 119 -4.05 -13.74 1.20
C PHE A 119 -4.72 -14.03 2.55
N GLU A 120 -5.38 -15.18 2.71
CA GLU A 120 -6.02 -15.56 3.97
C GLU A 120 -6.96 -14.48 4.55
N VAL A 121 -7.61 -13.72 3.66
CA VAL A 121 -8.46 -12.59 4.03
C VAL A 121 -9.88 -13.03 4.38
N THR A 122 -10.52 -12.27 5.26
CA THR A 122 -11.97 -12.35 5.50
C THR A 122 -12.77 -11.89 4.26
N ASP A 123 -14.07 -12.14 4.23
CA ASP A 123 -14.93 -11.69 3.14
C ASP A 123 -14.95 -10.17 2.97
N HIS A 124 -14.87 -9.42 4.08
CA HIS A 124 -14.72 -7.97 4.03
C HIS A 124 -13.41 -7.56 3.34
N GLY A 125 -12.29 -8.15 3.76
CA GLY A 125 -10.98 -7.87 3.16
C GLY A 125 -10.94 -8.24 1.67
N ALA A 126 -11.52 -9.39 1.32
CA ALA A 126 -11.66 -9.81 -0.07
C ALA A 126 -12.50 -8.82 -0.90
N ALA A 127 -13.62 -8.33 -0.37
CA ALA A 127 -14.46 -7.36 -1.07
C ALA A 127 -13.73 -6.02 -1.29
N VAL A 128 -13.03 -5.52 -0.26
CA VAL A 128 -12.22 -4.29 -0.37
C VAL A 128 -11.11 -4.44 -1.42
N MET A 129 -10.40 -5.57 -1.42
CA MET A 129 -9.35 -5.84 -2.40
C MET A 129 -9.90 -6.03 -3.81
N LYS A 130 -11.05 -6.70 -3.95
CA LYS A 130 -11.73 -6.89 -5.23
C LYS A 130 -12.13 -5.54 -5.84
N ASN A 131 -12.68 -4.62 -5.04
CA ASN A 131 -13.06 -3.28 -5.51
C ASN A 131 -11.85 -2.44 -5.98
N CYS A 132 -10.69 -2.62 -5.33
CA CYS A 132 -9.46 -1.95 -5.73
C CYS A 132 -8.89 -2.48 -7.06
N ALA A 133 -9.17 -3.73 -7.43
CA ALA A 133 -8.70 -4.34 -8.68
C ALA A 133 -9.23 -3.60 -9.91
N SER A 134 -8.47 -3.59 -11.01
CA SER A 134 -8.92 -2.98 -12.28
C SER A 134 -10.09 -3.72 -12.93
N SER A 135 -10.25 -5.01 -12.66
CA SER A 135 -11.45 -5.80 -13.00
C SER A 135 -11.49 -7.07 -12.15
N ASP A 136 -12.58 -7.83 -12.23
CA ASP A 136 -12.72 -9.13 -11.56
C ASP A 136 -11.60 -10.12 -11.90
N SER A 137 -11.03 -10.06 -13.12
CA SER A 137 -9.91 -10.93 -13.52
C SER A 137 -8.55 -10.48 -12.97
N HIS A 138 -8.47 -9.29 -12.39
CA HIS A 138 -7.27 -8.77 -11.74
C HIS A 138 -7.25 -9.01 -10.22
N PHE A 139 -8.28 -9.65 -9.67
CA PHE A 139 -8.37 -10.00 -8.26
C PHE A 139 -8.06 -11.48 -8.03
N PHE A 140 -7.19 -11.76 -7.07
CA PHE A 140 -6.88 -13.12 -6.61
C PHE A 140 -7.16 -13.21 -5.11
N ARG A 141 -8.05 -14.13 -4.71
CA ARG A 141 -8.18 -14.57 -3.32
C ARG A 141 -7.42 -15.88 -3.20
N VAL A 142 -6.42 -15.92 -2.33
CA VAL A 142 -5.50 -17.05 -2.19
C VAL A 142 -5.41 -17.48 -0.74
N GLU A 143 -5.18 -18.78 -0.55
CA GLU A 143 -4.98 -19.39 0.76
C GLU A 143 -3.73 -20.30 0.74
N GLY A 144 -2.98 -20.37 1.83
CA GLY A 144 -1.85 -21.29 1.95
C GLY A 144 -0.70 -21.05 0.96
N VAL A 145 -0.43 -22.00 0.05
CA VAL A 145 0.75 -21.95 -0.85
C VAL A 145 0.44 -21.40 -2.25
N GLU A 146 -0.81 -21.05 -2.52
CA GLU A 146 -1.29 -20.60 -3.84
C GLU A 146 -0.82 -19.19 -4.24
N ILE A 147 -0.10 -18.50 -3.35
CA ILE A 147 0.46 -17.18 -3.63
C ILE A 147 1.42 -17.18 -4.82
N VAL A 148 2.17 -18.28 -5.00
CA VAL A 148 3.09 -18.45 -6.14
C VAL A 148 2.30 -18.50 -7.44
N ASP A 149 1.23 -19.28 -7.47
CA ASP A 149 0.38 -19.42 -8.65
C ASP A 149 -0.27 -18.10 -9.06
N ALA A 150 -0.68 -17.28 -8.08
CA ALA A 150 -1.21 -15.94 -8.35
C ALA A 150 -0.16 -15.02 -8.99
N PHE A 151 1.07 -14.98 -8.46
CA PHE A 151 2.14 -14.19 -9.06
C PHE A 151 2.53 -14.68 -10.45
N GLU A 152 2.57 -15.99 -10.66
CA GLU A 152 2.83 -16.55 -11.98
C GLU A 152 1.73 -16.20 -12.99
N ALA A 153 0.46 -16.25 -12.58
CA ALA A 153 -0.67 -15.85 -13.41
C ALA A 153 -0.57 -14.37 -13.82
N ILE A 154 -0.26 -13.49 -12.87
CA ILE A 154 -0.04 -12.06 -13.13
C ILE A 154 1.14 -11.86 -14.08
N ALA A 155 2.27 -12.53 -13.84
CA ALA A 155 3.46 -12.42 -14.68
C ALA A 155 3.19 -12.87 -16.12
N ARG A 156 2.45 -13.97 -16.32
CA ARG A 156 2.05 -14.43 -17.66
C ARG A 156 1.20 -13.39 -18.39
N GLN A 157 0.21 -12.81 -17.71
CA GLN A 157 -0.67 -11.82 -18.33
C GLN A 157 0.06 -10.52 -18.67
N ILE A 158 0.95 -10.03 -17.80
CA ILE A 158 1.80 -8.85 -18.08
C ILE A 158 2.73 -9.12 -19.27
N ASN A 159 3.34 -10.31 -19.35
CA ASN A 159 4.25 -10.65 -20.44
C ASN A 159 3.54 -10.85 -21.79
N GLN A 160 2.31 -11.38 -21.79
CA GLN A 160 1.51 -11.48 -23.02
C GLN A 160 1.24 -10.10 -23.64
N LEU A 161 0.91 -9.10 -22.81
CA LEU A 161 0.70 -7.73 -23.26
C LEU A 161 1.96 -7.09 -23.89
N ARG A 162 3.15 -7.55 -23.52
CA ARG A 162 4.42 -7.10 -24.10
C ARG A 162 4.75 -7.77 -25.43
N LEU A 163 4.20 -8.95 -25.71
CA LEU A 163 4.48 -9.70 -26.95
C LEU A 163 3.53 -9.33 -28.10
N THR A 164 2.38 -8.72 -27.79
CA THR A 164 1.37 -8.30 -28.78
C THR A 164 1.48 -6.83 -29.19
N GLN A 165 2.44 -6.10 -28.63
CA GLN A 165 2.76 -4.70 -28.95
C GLN A 165 4.11 -4.62 -29.64
#